data_AF-A0A9X2Z408-F1
#
_entry.id   AF-A0A9X2Z408-F1
#
_cell.length_a   1.000
_cell.length_b   1.000
_cell.length_c   1.000
_cell.angle_alpha   90.00
_cell.angle_beta   90.00
_cell.angle_gamma   90.00
#
_symmetry.space_group_name_H-M   'P 1'
#
loop_
_entity.id
_entity.type
_entity.pdbx_description
1 polymer ?
#
loop_
_entity_poly.entity_id
_entity_poly.type
_entity_poly.pdbx_seq_one_letter_code
_entity_poly.pdbx_strand_id
1 'polypeptide(L)'
;MLETEPHHPLPPEIYRRRRFLAIGVGALALVIVIAISVVVFSNSTGGDSTATQPSTTATPAATQLPGANPEVKTPILPPAQQSPSPTPTPASAVVPPPVLKEGDDCPDSTLAVKGITNQPNYVVGDQPKFTMVVTNIGLVACKRDVGAAVLAAYVYGLDNNRLWSNLDCAPSNETLVKQFNPGEQVTTEVTWTGMGSAANCPLPRQPIGPGTYNLVVQLGNLRSATVPFTLAAPANVPAGEAPPAPTDAPPPEVPAPAPAGN
;
A
#
# COMPACT_ATOMS: atom_id res chain seq x y z
N MET A 1 -7.47 20.72 -47.50
CA MET A 1 -8.11 19.39 -47.54
C MET A 1 -8.05 18.87 -46.11
N LEU A 2 -9.15 18.34 -45.56
CA LEU A 2 -9.16 17.76 -44.20
C LEU A 2 -8.88 16.27 -44.30
N GLU A 3 -7.60 15.89 -44.21
CA GLU A 3 -7.24 14.48 -44.14
C GLU A 3 -7.59 13.97 -42.74
N THR A 4 -8.61 13.10 -42.68
CA THR A 4 -9.20 12.63 -41.43
C THR A 4 -8.58 11.28 -41.09
N GLU A 5 -7.73 11.24 -40.06
CA GLU A 5 -7.01 10.04 -39.61
C GLU A 5 -8.02 8.90 -39.24
N PRO A 6 -7.94 7.70 -39.85
CA PRO A 6 -8.87 6.62 -39.53
C PRO A 6 -8.56 5.99 -38.16
N HIS A 7 -9.36 6.31 -37.14
CA HIS A 7 -9.25 5.69 -35.82
C HIS A 7 -9.51 4.18 -35.86
N HIS A 8 -8.44 3.39 -35.70
CA HIS A 8 -8.52 1.94 -35.59
C HIS A 8 -9.20 1.54 -34.27
N PRO A 9 -10.32 0.80 -34.26
CA PRO A 9 -11.03 0.44 -33.04
C PRO A 9 -10.25 -0.60 -32.23
N LEU A 10 -10.04 -0.32 -30.94
CA LEU A 10 -9.36 -1.24 -30.01
C LEU A 10 -10.18 -2.53 -29.80
N PRO A 11 -9.51 -3.70 -29.59
CA PRO A 11 -10.17 -5.00 -29.60
C PRO A 11 -11.27 -5.16 -28.51
N PRO A 12 -12.50 -5.55 -28.88
CA PRO A 12 -13.67 -5.53 -27.97
C PRO A 12 -13.67 -6.63 -26.88
N GLU A 13 -12.76 -7.61 -26.98
CA GLU A 13 -12.58 -8.73 -26.05
C GLU A 13 -12.41 -8.29 -24.58
N ILE A 14 -11.51 -7.33 -24.33
CA ILE A 14 -11.16 -6.91 -22.96
C ILE A 14 -12.28 -6.07 -22.32
N TYR A 15 -13.00 -5.28 -23.11
CA TYR A 15 -14.14 -4.49 -22.64
C TYR A 15 -15.28 -5.41 -22.14
N ARG A 16 -15.60 -6.47 -22.90
CA ARG A 16 -16.62 -7.45 -22.48
C ARG A 16 -16.24 -8.18 -21.19
N ARG A 17 -15.01 -8.70 -21.08
CA ARG A 17 -14.54 -9.38 -19.86
C ARG A 17 -14.67 -8.51 -18.60
N ARG A 18 -14.23 -7.25 -18.66
CA ARG A 18 -14.33 -6.31 -17.52
C ARG A 18 -15.78 -5.98 -17.17
N ARG A 19 -16.66 -5.84 -18.17
CA ARG A 19 -18.08 -5.53 -17.96
C ARG A 19 -18.86 -6.70 -17.34
N PHE A 20 -18.57 -7.95 -17.72
CA PHE A 20 -19.15 -9.13 -17.05
C PHE A 20 -18.68 -9.27 -15.60
N LEU A 21 -17.41 -9.00 -15.32
CA LEU A 21 -16.86 -9.03 -13.96
C LEU A 21 -17.51 -7.97 -13.05
N ALA A 22 -17.69 -6.74 -13.56
CA ALA A 22 -18.38 -5.67 -12.83
C ALA A 22 -19.86 -6.00 -12.53
N ILE A 23 -20.59 -6.57 -13.49
CA ILE A 23 -21.99 -7.00 -13.31
C ILE A 23 -22.09 -8.14 -12.28
N GLY A 24 -21.18 -9.13 -12.34
CA GLY A 24 -21.13 -10.25 -11.39
C GLY A 24 -20.84 -9.80 -9.96
N VAL A 25 -19.87 -8.89 -9.77
CA VAL A 25 -19.56 -8.32 -8.44
C VAL A 25 -20.73 -7.48 -7.91
N GLY A 26 -21.38 -6.69 -8.77
CA GLY A 26 -22.57 -5.92 -8.38
C GLY A 26 -23.74 -6.80 -7.94
N ALA A 27 -24.02 -7.88 -8.67
CA ALA A 27 -25.06 -8.85 -8.31
C ALA A 27 -24.73 -9.58 -6.99
N LEU A 28 -23.48 -9.98 -6.78
CA LEU A 28 -23.04 -10.62 -5.54
C LEU A 28 -23.17 -9.66 -4.33
N ALA A 29 -22.76 -8.40 -4.49
CA ALA A 29 -22.92 -7.38 -3.45
C ALA A 29 -24.39 -7.14 -3.10
N LEU A 30 -25.28 -7.10 -4.10
CA LEU A 30 -26.73 -6.96 -3.88
C LEU A 30 -27.30 -8.15 -3.08
N VAL A 31 -26.93 -9.39 -3.42
CA VAL A 31 -27.34 -10.59 -2.68
C VAL A 31 -26.84 -10.57 -1.23
N ILE A 32 -25.60 -10.12 -1.00
CA ILE A 32 -25.04 -9.99 0.35
C ILE A 32 -25.80 -8.94 1.17
N VAL A 33 -26.14 -7.78 0.58
CA VAL A 33 -26.94 -6.74 1.25
C VAL A 33 -28.35 -7.24 1.58
N ILE A 34 -28.98 -8.01 0.69
CA ILE A 34 -30.30 -8.64 0.95
C ILE A 34 -30.18 -9.67 2.08
N ALA A 35 -29.15 -10.52 2.10
CA ALA A 35 -28.93 -11.48 3.17
C ALA A 35 -28.70 -10.80 4.54
N ILE A 36 -27.86 -9.76 4.59
CA ILE A 36 -27.58 -8.99 5.81
C ILE A 36 -28.86 -8.32 6.32
N SER A 37 -29.65 -7.70 5.44
CA SER A 37 -30.90 -7.05 5.85
C SER A 37 -31.93 -8.07 6.36
N VAL A 38 -32.09 -9.24 5.72
CA VAL A 38 -32.96 -10.31 6.26
C VAL A 38 -32.53 -10.76 7.65
N VAL A 39 -31.22 -10.95 7.91
CA VAL A 39 -30.73 -11.31 9.26
C VAL A 39 -30.99 -10.20 10.28
N VAL A 40 -30.73 -8.93 9.93
CA VAL A 40 -30.96 -7.79 10.82
C VAL A 40 -32.44 -7.60 11.15
N PHE A 41 -33.35 -7.75 10.18
CA PHE A 41 -34.80 -7.67 10.41
C PHE A 41 -35.35 -8.88 11.17
N SER A 42 -34.80 -10.08 10.96
CA SER A 42 -35.20 -11.29 11.69
C SER A 42 -34.76 -11.27 13.16
N ASN A 43 -33.70 -10.51 13.48
CA ASN A 43 -33.13 -10.42 14.82
C ASN A 43 -33.57 -9.16 15.59
N SER A 44 -34.51 -8.36 15.05
CA SER A 44 -35.06 -7.15 15.68
C SER A 44 -36.51 -7.28 16.16
N THR A 45 -37.11 -8.48 16.08
CA THR A 45 -38.45 -8.77 16.62
C THR A 45 -38.37 -9.83 17.72
N GLY A 46 -38.07 -9.39 18.95
CA GLY A 46 -38.16 -10.22 20.16
C GLY A 46 -39.56 -10.15 20.79
N GLY A 47 -40.07 -11.27 21.30
CA GLY A 47 -41.35 -11.35 22.00
C GLY A 47 -41.68 -12.76 22.50
N ASP A 48 -41.61 -12.94 23.81
CA ASP A 48 -41.83 -14.13 24.64
C ASP A 48 -42.85 -15.21 24.23
N SER A 49 -42.61 -16.43 24.72
CA SER A 49 -43.63 -17.22 25.45
C SER A 49 -43.03 -18.33 26.32
N THR A 50 -43.42 -18.37 27.59
CA THR A 50 -43.07 -19.44 28.55
C THR A 50 -44.31 -20.30 28.87
N ALA A 51 -44.13 -21.63 28.81
CA ALA A 51 -44.95 -22.72 29.39
C ALA A 51 -46.47 -22.82 29.10
N THR A 52 -46.94 -24.05 28.83
CA THR A 52 -47.93 -24.81 29.64
C THR A 52 -48.16 -26.23 29.03
N GLN A 53 -48.44 -27.23 29.89
CA GLN A 53 -48.49 -28.67 29.59
C GLN A 53 -49.89 -29.27 29.87
N PRO A 54 -50.50 -30.00 28.90
CA PRO A 54 -50.65 -31.48 28.98
C PRO A 54 -50.42 -32.13 27.59
N SER A 55 -50.69 -33.40 27.22
CA SER A 55 -51.47 -34.53 27.79
C SER A 55 -50.85 -35.90 27.47
N THR A 56 -51.34 -36.94 28.14
CA THR A 56 -51.02 -38.38 28.00
C THR A 56 -51.51 -39.04 26.69
N THR A 57 -50.90 -40.17 26.27
CA THR A 57 -51.55 -41.47 25.89
C THR A 57 -50.46 -42.55 25.64
N ALA A 58 -50.82 -43.84 25.61
CA ALA A 58 -49.98 -45.01 25.88
C ALA A 58 -49.35 -45.74 24.65
N THR A 59 -48.20 -46.40 24.89
CA THR A 59 -47.90 -47.87 24.78
C THR A 59 -48.58 -48.75 23.69
N PRO A 60 -48.01 -49.88 23.18
CA PRO A 60 -46.66 -50.50 23.32
C PRO A 60 -45.94 -50.88 21.99
N ALA A 61 -44.68 -51.29 22.09
CA ALA A 61 -44.15 -52.46 21.35
C ALA A 61 -42.97 -53.08 22.10
N ALA A 62 -43.01 -54.39 22.36
CA ALA A 62 -41.98 -55.12 23.10
C ALA A 62 -41.26 -56.14 22.20
N THR A 63 -40.00 -56.46 22.51
CA THR A 63 -39.39 -57.77 22.24
C THR A 63 -38.23 -57.97 23.24
N GLN A 64 -38.10 -59.18 23.79
CA GLN A 64 -37.09 -59.55 24.79
C GLN A 64 -36.16 -60.65 24.26
N LEU A 65 -34.87 -60.58 24.66
CA LEU A 65 -33.94 -61.70 24.94
C LEU A 65 -33.68 -62.72 23.79
N PRO A 66 -32.75 -63.71 23.93
CA PRO A 66 -31.89 -64.06 25.07
C PRO A 66 -30.38 -63.98 24.79
N GLY A 67 -29.59 -63.97 25.87
CA GLY A 67 -28.15 -63.69 25.83
C GLY A 67 -27.20 -64.86 25.61
N ALA A 68 -25.93 -64.58 25.84
CA ALA A 68 -24.87 -65.53 26.18
C ALA A 68 -23.66 -64.75 26.74
N ASN A 69 -23.29 -64.98 27.99
CA ASN A 69 -21.94 -64.72 28.48
C ASN A 69 -21.13 -66.00 28.21
N PRO A 70 -19.87 -65.91 27.74
CA PRO A 70 -18.82 -66.26 28.70
C PRO A 70 -17.55 -65.40 28.59
N GLU A 71 -17.17 -64.84 29.73
CA GLU A 71 -15.85 -65.02 30.37
C GLU A 71 -14.60 -65.14 29.48
N VAL A 72 -13.82 -64.04 29.41
CA VAL A 72 -12.37 -64.10 29.17
C VAL A 72 -11.65 -63.26 30.22
N LYS A 73 -10.70 -63.88 30.93
CA LYS A 73 -9.85 -63.24 31.94
C LYS A 73 -8.87 -62.24 31.32
N THR A 74 -8.80 -61.03 31.88
CA THR A 74 -7.61 -60.16 31.78
C THR A 74 -7.39 -59.46 33.13
N PRO A 75 -6.18 -59.48 33.72
CA PRO A 75 -5.90 -58.74 34.95
C PRO A 75 -5.91 -57.23 34.69
N ILE A 76 -6.66 -56.48 35.49
CA ILE A 76 -6.67 -55.01 35.45
C ILE A 76 -5.51 -54.51 36.31
N LEU A 77 -4.50 -53.88 35.69
CA LEU A 77 -3.45 -53.15 36.40
C LEU A 77 -3.77 -51.64 36.38
N PRO A 78 -3.88 -50.96 37.54
CA PRO A 78 -4.14 -49.52 37.56
C PRO A 78 -2.94 -48.70 37.07
N PRO A 79 -3.13 -47.68 36.22
CA PRO A 79 -2.10 -46.67 35.98
C PRO A 79 -1.86 -45.85 37.26
N ALA A 80 -0.59 -45.61 37.60
CA ALA A 80 -0.23 -44.78 38.74
C ALA A 80 -0.65 -43.32 38.53
N GLN A 81 -1.55 -42.80 39.38
CA GLN A 81 -1.80 -41.37 39.48
C GLN A 81 -0.67 -40.71 40.27
N GLN A 82 0.07 -39.79 39.64
CA GLN A 82 0.61 -38.57 40.26
C GLN A 82 1.35 -37.72 39.23
N SER A 83 0.69 -36.67 38.74
CA SER A 83 1.35 -35.49 38.17
C SER A 83 1.17 -34.34 39.15
N PRO A 84 2.22 -33.61 39.56
CA PRO A 84 2.07 -32.50 40.48
C PRO A 84 1.28 -31.37 39.82
N SER A 85 0.37 -30.74 40.59
CA SER A 85 -0.41 -29.59 40.13
C SER A 85 0.52 -28.40 39.83
N PRO A 86 0.34 -27.66 38.72
CA PRO A 86 1.15 -26.49 38.44
C PRO A 86 0.92 -25.38 39.48
N THR A 87 2.01 -24.82 39.98
CA THR A 87 2.00 -23.65 40.88
C THR A 87 1.45 -22.43 40.13
N PRO A 88 0.49 -21.66 40.69
CA PRO A 88 -0.02 -20.46 40.02
C PRO A 88 1.08 -19.39 39.95
N THR A 89 1.54 -19.09 38.73
CA THR A 89 2.36 -17.90 38.48
C THR A 89 1.49 -16.65 38.70
N PRO A 90 1.94 -15.65 39.48
CA PRO A 90 1.18 -14.42 39.66
C PRO A 90 1.08 -13.70 38.31
N ALA A 91 -0.13 -13.59 37.78
CA ALA A 91 -0.41 -12.81 36.58
C ALA A 91 -0.28 -11.32 36.93
N SER A 92 0.83 -10.69 36.54
CA SER A 92 0.94 -9.23 36.54
C SER A 92 -0.21 -8.65 35.72
N ALA A 93 -1.03 -7.82 36.36
CA ALA A 93 -2.17 -7.20 35.71
C ALA A 93 -1.68 -6.32 34.54
N VAL A 94 -2.05 -6.71 33.32
CA VAL A 94 -1.82 -5.89 32.13
C VAL A 94 -2.68 -4.65 32.28
N VAL A 95 -2.04 -3.51 32.55
CA VAL A 95 -2.73 -2.20 32.56
C VAL A 95 -3.34 -2.01 31.17
N PRO A 96 -4.67 -1.80 31.06
CA PRO A 96 -5.30 -1.61 29.76
C PRO A 96 -4.71 -0.38 29.07
N PRO A 97 -4.49 -0.43 27.74
CA PRO A 97 -3.92 0.71 27.02
C PRO A 97 -4.80 1.96 27.18
N PRO A 98 -4.21 3.17 27.23
CA PRO A 98 -4.98 4.41 27.36
C PRO A 98 -6.02 4.54 26.26
N VAL A 99 -7.27 4.82 26.64
CA VAL A 99 -8.34 5.12 25.70
C VAL A 99 -8.10 6.54 25.16
N LEU A 100 -7.87 6.65 23.85
CA LEU A 100 -7.70 7.92 23.14
C LEU A 100 -8.97 8.76 23.25
N LYS A 101 -8.82 10.05 23.59
CA LYS A 101 -9.93 11.01 23.71
C LYS A 101 -9.96 11.95 22.51
N GLU A 102 -11.10 12.62 22.35
CA GLU A 102 -11.23 13.62 21.30
C GLU A 102 -10.26 14.78 21.49
N GLY A 103 -9.49 15.08 20.43
CA GLY A 103 -8.56 16.20 20.40
C GLY A 103 -7.18 15.94 21.02
N ASP A 104 -6.93 14.73 21.54
CA ASP A 104 -5.59 14.21 21.87
C ASP A 104 -4.71 14.13 20.59
N ASP A 105 -3.39 14.00 20.75
CA ASP A 105 -2.50 13.69 19.62
C ASP A 105 -2.81 12.30 19.03
N CYS A 106 -2.92 12.21 17.70
CA CYS A 106 -3.11 10.95 17.00
C CYS A 106 -1.85 10.07 17.16
N PRO A 107 -1.91 8.91 17.83
CA PRO A 107 -0.80 7.95 17.81
C PRO A 107 -0.64 7.38 16.40
N ASP A 108 0.58 7.02 16.02
CA ASP A 108 0.89 6.48 14.68
C ASP A 108 0.09 5.21 14.33
N SER A 109 -0.41 4.46 15.33
CA SER A 109 -1.31 3.31 15.15
C SER A 109 -2.73 3.66 14.68
N THR A 110 -3.14 4.92 14.80
CA THR A 110 -4.45 5.44 14.34
C THR A 110 -4.35 6.23 13.04
N LEU A 111 -3.15 6.36 12.48
CA LEU A 111 -2.90 7.06 11.22
C LEU A 111 -2.43 6.07 10.15
N ALA A 112 -2.77 6.37 8.90
CA ALA A 112 -2.17 5.75 7.72
C ALA A 112 -1.55 6.83 6.84
N VAL A 113 -0.39 6.53 6.25
CA VAL A 113 0.31 7.41 5.31
C VAL A 113 0.46 6.68 3.98
N LYS A 114 0.18 7.37 2.87
CA LYS A 114 0.24 6.83 1.52
C LYS A 114 0.87 7.82 0.55
N GLY A 115 1.76 7.33 -0.30
CA GLY A 115 2.20 8.03 -1.51
C GLY A 115 1.27 7.79 -2.69
N ILE A 116 1.17 8.79 -3.57
CA ILE A 116 0.57 8.69 -4.89
C ILE A 116 1.50 9.42 -5.86
N THR A 117 1.72 8.84 -7.04
CA THR A 117 2.43 9.45 -8.16
C THR A 117 1.41 9.81 -9.23
N ASN A 118 1.51 10.98 -9.88
CA ASN A 118 0.51 11.40 -10.87
C ASN A 118 0.50 10.52 -12.13
N GLN A 119 1.62 9.84 -12.44
CA GLN A 119 1.72 8.78 -13.44
C GLN A 119 2.61 7.63 -12.92
N PRO A 120 2.42 6.37 -13.36
CA PRO A 120 3.32 5.27 -13.03
C PRO A 120 4.61 5.25 -13.88
N ASN A 121 4.61 5.93 -15.02
CA ASN A 121 5.72 5.97 -15.97
C ASN A 121 6.01 7.42 -16.38
N TYR A 122 7.28 7.76 -16.48
CA TYR A 122 7.81 9.06 -16.89
C TYR A 122 9.03 8.88 -17.80
N VAL A 123 9.52 9.97 -18.37
CA VAL A 123 10.80 10.08 -19.07
C VAL A 123 11.79 10.88 -18.21
N VAL A 124 13.09 10.56 -18.26
CA VAL A 124 14.13 11.39 -17.62
C VAL A 124 14.06 12.82 -18.16
N GLY A 125 13.84 13.79 -17.27
CA GLY A 125 13.57 15.19 -17.60
C GLY A 125 12.16 15.64 -17.20
N ASP A 126 11.22 14.70 -17.04
CA ASP A 126 9.91 14.97 -16.45
C ASP A 126 10.02 15.43 -14.98
N GLN A 127 8.95 16.04 -14.49
CA GLN A 127 8.82 16.44 -13.09
C GLN A 127 7.67 15.69 -12.41
N PRO A 128 7.89 14.47 -11.87
CA PRO A 128 6.87 13.72 -11.14
C PRO A 128 6.27 14.52 -9.98
N LYS A 129 4.95 14.53 -9.88
CA LYS A 129 4.20 15.05 -8.74
C LYS A 129 3.91 13.90 -7.79
N PHE A 130 4.38 14.04 -6.56
CA PHE A 130 4.14 13.10 -5.47
C PHE A 130 3.11 13.70 -4.51
N THR A 131 1.92 13.11 -4.47
CA THR A 131 0.90 13.45 -3.48
C THR A 131 1.07 12.56 -2.26
N MET A 132 1.24 13.20 -1.11
CA MET A 132 1.36 12.59 0.21
C MET A 132 0.01 12.67 0.89
N VAL A 133 -0.56 11.53 1.29
CA VAL A 133 -1.88 11.43 1.91
C VAL A 133 -1.72 10.90 3.34
N VAL A 134 -2.22 11.66 4.31
CA VAL A 134 -2.32 11.24 5.72
C VAL A 134 -3.79 11.04 6.05
N THR A 135 -4.14 9.90 6.64
CA THR A 135 -5.53 9.49 6.95
C THR A 135 -5.67 9.10 8.41
N ASN A 136 -6.75 9.52 9.10
CA ASN A 136 -7.12 8.91 10.38
C ASN A 136 -7.92 7.61 10.11
N ILE A 137 -7.33 6.49 10.48
CA ILE A 137 -7.91 5.14 10.40
C ILE A 137 -8.48 4.64 11.74
N GLY A 138 -8.36 5.46 12.79
CA GLY A 138 -8.99 5.24 14.09
C GLY A 138 -10.47 5.64 14.11
N LEU A 139 -11.10 5.42 15.27
CA LEU A 139 -12.53 5.70 15.51
C LEU A 139 -12.77 6.99 16.31
N VAL A 140 -11.71 7.71 16.68
CA VAL A 140 -11.75 8.92 17.51
C VAL A 140 -11.08 10.07 16.76
N ALA A 141 -11.64 11.28 16.85
CA ALA A 141 -11.04 12.46 16.27
C ALA A 141 -9.82 12.93 17.10
N CYS A 142 -8.68 13.13 16.45
CA CYS A 142 -7.41 13.42 17.11
C CYS A 142 -6.63 14.47 16.31
N LYS A 143 -5.50 14.97 16.83
CA LYS A 143 -4.68 15.99 16.16
C LYS A 143 -3.33 15.45 15.73
N ARG A 144 -2.83 15.88 14.58
CA ARG A 144 -1.44 15.60 14.18
C ARG A 144 -0.85 16.77 13.42
N ASP A 145 0.42 17.05 13.67
CA ASP A 145 1.22 17.88 12.78
C ASP A 145 1.45 17.14 11.46
N VAL A 146 1.11 17.78 10.34
CA VAL A 146 1.39 17.34 8.97
C VAL A 146 2.10 18.43 8.15
N GLY A 147 2.79 19.33 8.85
CA GLY A 147 3.56 20.43 8.27
C GLY A 147 4.80 19.96 7.51
N ALA A 148 5.39 20.91 6.77
CA ALA A 148 6.58 20.68 5.97
C ALA A 148 7.81 20.28 6.80
N ALA A 149 7.80 20.51 8.12
CA ALA A 149 8.84 20.04 9.05
C ALA A 149 8.85 18.51 9.27
N VAL A 150 7.70 17.83 9.13
CA VAL A 150 7.53 16.43 9.55
C VAL A 150 7.04 15.49 8.45
N LEU A 151 6.48 16.03 7.37
CA LEU A 151 5.96 15.25 6.23
C LEU A 151 6.98 15.19 5.08
N ALA A 152 7.56 14.01 4.90
CA ALA A 152 8.61 13.74 3.92
C ALA A 152 8.12 12.82 2.79
N ALA A 153 8.47 13.17 1.56
CA ALA A 153 8.55 12.23 0.44
C ALA A 153 10.01 11.80 0.25
N TYR A 154 10.21 10.55 -0.11
CA TYR A 154 11.50 9.95 -0.41
C TYR A 154 11.43 9.16 -1.72
N VAL A 155 12.48 9.26 -2.53
CA VAL A 155 12.70 8.34 -3.67
C VAL A 155 13.80 7.36 -3.30
N TYR A 156 13.55 6.07 -3.53
CA TYR A 156 14.47 4.97 -3.28
C TYR A 156 14.75 4.18 -4.57
N GLY A 157 15.96 3.65 -4.69
CA GLY A 157 16.28 2.59 -5.65
C GLY A 157 15.63 1.25 -5.29
N LEU A 158 15.71 0.26 -6.19
CA LEU A 158 15.28 -1.12 -5.91
C LEU A 158 16.15 -1.83 -4.87
N ASP A 159 17.38 -1.34 -4.68
CA ASP A 159 18.35 -1.72 -3.66
C ASP A 159 18.05 -1.13 -2.27
N ASN A 160 16.97 -0.35 -2.13
CA ASN A 160 16.63 0.45 -0.96
C ASN A 160 17.64 1.55 -0.60
N ASN A 161 18.52 1.97 -1.52
CA ASN A 161 19.31 3.19 -1.30
C ASN A 161 18.40 4.43 -1.45
N ARG A 162 18.58 5.43 -0.57
CA ARG A 162 17.81 6.68 -0.60
C ARG A 162 18.45 7.64 -1.59
N LEU A 163 17.71 8.01 -2.61
CA LEU A 163 18.18 8.85 -3.72
C LEU A 163 17.79 10.33 -3.58
N TRP A 164 16.64 10.63 -2.97
CA TRP A 164 16.14 12.00 -2.81
C TRP A 164 15.15 12.16 -1.65
N SER A 165 14.99 13.39 -1.14
CA SER A 165 13.87 13.84 -0.30
C SER A 165 13.48 15.30 -0.56
N ASN A 166 12.21 15.65 -0.37
CA ASN A 166 11.75 17.05 -0.36
C ASN A 166 12.42 17.89 0.73
N LEU A 167 12.80 17.28 1.86
CA LEU A 167 13.38 17.99 3.01
C LEU A 167 14.88 18.29 2.87
N ASP A 168 15.58 17.61 1.97
CA ASP A 168 17.05 17.71 1.88
C ASP A 168 17.55 19.10 1.44
N CYS A 169 16.79 19.78 0.56
CA CYS A 169 17.21 21.01 -0.14
C CYS A 169 16.35 22.25 0.11
N ALA A 170 15.15 22.07 0.67
CA ALA A 170 14.30 23.16 1.11
C ALA A 170 13.62 22.79 2.44
N PRO A 171 14.41 22.50 3.50
CA PRO A 171 13.84 22.21 4.81
C PRO A 171 13.03 23.41 5.31
N SER A 172 11.84 23.14 5.85
CA SER A 172 10.98 24.14 6.46
C SER A 172 10.71 23.73 7.91
N ASN A 173 10.65 24.71 8.81
CA ASN A 173 10.21 24.51 10.19
C ASN A 173 8.71 24.79 10.38
N GLU A 174 7.96 24.91 9.28
CA GLU A 174 6.51 25.11 9.30
C GLU A 174 5.79 23.87 9.81
N THR A 175 5.07 24.05 10.92
CA THR A 175 4.15 23.06 11.49
C THR A 175 2.73 23.34 11.00
N LEU A 176 1.96 22.28 10.79
CA LEU A 176 0.56 22.33 10.36
C LEU A 176 -0.23 21.30 11.15
N VAL A 177 -0.54 21.64 12.40
CA VAL A 177 -1.39 20.82 13.27
C VAL A 177 -2.83 20.84 12.73
N LYS A 178 -3.31 19.67 12.30
CA LYS A 178 -4.69 19.44 11.87
C LYS A 178 -5.40 18.50 12.82
N GLN A 179 -6.68 18.77 13.06
CA GLN A 179 -7.59 17.76 13.60
C GLN A 179 -8.01 16.85 12.44
N PHE A 180 -8.05 15.54 12.70
CA PHE A 180 -8.53 14.53 11.78
C PHE A 180 -9.71 13.80 12.43
N ASN A 181 -10.90 13.95 11.86
CA ASN A 181 -12.04 13.09 12.17
C ASN A 181 -11.79 11.67 11.62
N PRO A 182 -12.51 10.63 12.11
CA PRO A 182 -12.41 9.28 11.56
C PRO A 182 -12.61 9.24 10.04
N GLY A 183 -11.65 8.70 9.30
CA GLY A 183 -11.64 8.66 7.83
C GLY A 183 -11.22 9.97 7.13
N GLU A 184 -10.97 11.05 7.87
CA GLU A 184 -10.50 12.32 7.31
C GLU A 184 -9.08 12.20 6.74
N GLN A 185 -8.82 12.94 5.66
CA GLN A 185 -7.58 12.91 4.91
C GLN A 185 -7.02 14.32 4.71
N VAL A 186 -5.71 14.46 4.89
CA VAL A 186 -4.96 15.65 4.46
C VAL A 186 -4.00 15.24 3.36
N THR A 187 -3.97 16.04 2.28
CA THR A 187 -3.15 15.80 1.10
C THR A 187 -2.17 16.94 0.87
N THR A 188 -0.89 16.62 0.71
CA THR A 188 0.18 17.58 0.40
C THR A 188 0.91 17.12 -0.86
N GLU A 189 1.11 17.99 -1.84
CA GLU A 189 1.81 17.66 -3.09
C GLU A 189 3.21 18.27 -3.11
N VAL A 190 4.20 17.50 -3.57
CA VAL A 190 5.54 17.98 -3.91
C VAL A 190 5.88 17.62 -5.35
N THR A 191 6.57 18.52 -6.05
CA THR A 191 7.07 18.28 -7.41
C THR A 191 8.56 17.94 -7.33
N TRP A 192 8.94 16.77 -7.83
CA TRP A 192 10.33 16.31 -7.86
C TRP A 192 10.97 16.60 -9.21
N THR A 193 12.23 17.05 -9.21
CA THR A 193 12.93 17.52 -10.41
C THR A 193 13.79 16.45 -11.10
N GLY A 194 13.62 15.15 -10.76
CA GLY A 194 14.49 14.07 -11.24
C GLY A 194 15.94 14.12 -10.72
N MET A 195 16.26 15.02 -9.78
CA MET A 195 17.59 15.19 -9.22
C MET A 195 17.70 14.48 -7.87
N GLY A 196 18.86 13.88 -7.61
CA GLY A 196 19.19 13.32 -6.30
C GLY A 196 19.46 14.40 -5.24
N SER A 197 19.37 14.01 -3.97
CA SER A 197 19.71 14.86 -2.83
C SER A 197 20.21 14.04 -1.63
N ALA A 198 20.93 14.74 -0.76
CA ALA A 198 21.34 14.25 0.55
C ALA A 198 21.17 15.37 1.59
N ALA A 199 21.28 15.03 2.87
CA ALA A 199 21.15 16.01 3.94
C ALA A 199 22.10 17.20 3.75
N ASN A 200 21.61 18.41 4.03
CA ASN A 200 22.28 19.70 3.77
C ASN A 200 22.49 20.05 2.28
N CYS A 201 21.86 19.32 1.35
CA CYS A 201 21.85 19.60 -0.09
C CYS A 201 23.23 19.87 -0.73
N PRO A 202 24.16 18.90 -0.70
CA PRO A 202 25.46 19.07 -1.34
C PRO A 202 25.32 19.36 -2.84
N LEU A 203 26.12 20.31 -3.34
CA LEU A 203 26.22 20.67 -4.75
C LEU A 203 27.53 20.14 -5.36
N PRO A 204 27.54 19.75 -6.65
CA PRO A 204 26.40 19.68 -7.56
C PRO A 204 25.51 18.46 -7.30
N ARG A 205 24.19 18.66 -7.28
CA ARG A 205 23.21 17.55 -7.27
C ARG A 205 23.36 16.73 -8.55
N GLN A 206 23.34 15.41 -8.42
CA GLN A 206 23.43 14.50 -9.56
C GLN A 206 22.04 14.19 -10.12
N PRO A 207 21.85 14.15 -11.45
CA PRO A 207 20.60 13.68 -12.05
C PRO A 207 20.43 12.18 -11.80
N ILE A 208 19.19 11.74 -11.58
CA ILE A 208 18.86 10.32 -11.47
C ILE A 208 18.47 9.81 -12.86
N GLY A 209 19.14 8.74 -13.28
CA GLY A 209 19.02 8.18 -14.61
C GLY A 209 17.71 7.41 -14.86
N PRO A 210 17.62 6.69 -15.99
CA PRO A 210 16.50 5.80 -16.24
C PRO A 210 16.56 4.58 -15.31
N GLY A 211 15.40 4.10 -14.86
CA GLY A 211 15.29 3.02 -13.91
C GLY A 211 13.87 2.84 -13.34
N THR A 212 13.73 1.89 -12.41
CA THR A 212 12.54 1.74 -11.58
C THR A 212 12.87 2.17 -10.16
N TYR A 213 11.96 2.93 -9.56
CA TYR A 213 12.16 3.57 -8.27
C TYR A 213 10.93 3.39 -7.39
N ASN A 214 11.10 3.54 -6.08
CA ASN A 214 10.03 3.51 -5.10
C ASN A 214 9.86 4.89 -4.47
N LEU A 215 8.67 5.48 -4.60
CA LEU A 215 8.22 6.57 -3.73
C LEU A 215 7.85 5.97 -2.36
N VAL A 216 8.31 6.59 -1.29
CA VAL A 216 7.85 6.34 0.08
C VAL A 216 7.54 7.66 0.76
N VAL A 217 6.44 7.72 1.48
CA VAL A 217 6.04 8.89 2.28
C VAL A 217 6.18 8.57 3.75
N GLN A 218 6.64 9.53 4.55
CA GLN A 218 6.87 9.37 5.97
C GLN A 218 6.36 10.60 6.73
N LEU A 219 5.68 10.37 7.85
CA LEU A 219 5.23 11.38 8.78
C LEU A 219 5.84 11.07 10.15
N GLY A 220 6.89 11.79 10.55
CA GLY A 220 7.66 11.45 11.74
C GLY A 220 8.22 10.02 11.65
N ASN A 221 7.70 9.10 12.47
CA ASN A 221 8.10 7.68 12.47
C ASN A 221 7.19 6.78 11.61
N LEU A 222 6.00 7.26 11.23
CA LEU A 222 5.03 6.49 10.46
C LEU A 222 5.38 6.53 8.96
N ARG A 223 5.50 5.37 8.33
CA ARG A 223 6.02 5.23 6.95
C ARG A 223 5.06 4.43 6.07
N SER A 224 4.91 4.86 4.82
CA SER A 224 3.98 4.26 3.86
C SER A 224 4.47 2.96 3.23
N ALA A 225 3.52 2.25 2.60
CA ALA A 225 3.73 1.43 1.41
C ALA A 225 4.79 2.02 0.45
N THR A 226 5.63 1.21 -0.20
CA THR A 226 6.36 1.64 -1.42
C THR A 226 5.38 1.79 -2.58
N VAL A 227 5.59 2.82 -3.40
CA VAL A 227 4.83 3.06 -4.64
C VAL A 227 5.81 3.04 -5.81
N PRO A 228 5.81 1.99 -6.64
CA PRO A 228 6.74 1.88 -7.75
C PRO A 228 6.39 2.85 -8.88
N PHE A 229 7.40 3.45 -9.49
CA PHE A 229 7.29 4.22 -10.72
C PHE A 229 8.57 4.04 -11.57
N THR A 230 8.51 4.35 -12.87
CA THR A 230 9.67 4.23 -13.78
C THR A 230 10.07 5.57 -14.39
N LEU A 231 11.37 5.82 -14.50
CA LEU A 231 11.92 6.80 -15.43
C LEU A 231 12.47 6.06 -16.65
N ALA A 232 11.90 6.28 -17.83
CA ALA A 232 12.43 5.81 -19.11
C ALA A 232 13.55 6.75 -19.60
N ALA A 233 14.48 6.23 -20.39
CA ALA A 233 15.39 7.10 -21.14
C ALA A 233 14.58 7.96 -22.12
N PRO A 234 15.00 9.20 -22.42
CA PRO A 234 14.39 9.96 -23.51
C PRO A 234 14.51 9.15 -24.80
N ALA A 235 13.41 9.07 -25.56
CA ALA A 235 13.40 8.40 -26.84
C ALA A 235 14.48 9.01 -27.73
N ASN A 236 15.37 8.16 -28.26
CA ASN A 236 16.69 8.51 -28.79
C ASN A 236 16.79 9.91 -29.42
N VAL A 237 17.58 10.78 -28.79
CA VAL A 237 18.62 11.46 -29.58
C VAL A 237 19.60 10.35 -29.99
N PRO A 238 19.79 10.05 -31.28
CA PRO A 238 20.66 8.95 -31.68
C PRO A 238 22.10 9.19 -31.21
N ALA A 239 22.62 8.26 -30.43
CA ALA A 239 24.02 8.24 -30.04
C ALA A 239 24.88 7.79 -31.23
N GLY A 240 25.11 8.69 -32.20
CA GLY A 240 25.88 8.35 -33.39
C GLY A 240 25.58 9.14 -34.66
N GLU A 241 25.39 10.45 -34.59
CA GLU A 241 25.76 11.31 -35.72
C GLU A 241 26.74 12.37 -35.21
N ALA A 242 28.02 12.17 -35.45
CA ALA A 242 28.97 13.27 -35.33
C ALA A 242 28.58 14.33 -36.39
N PRO A 243 28.65 15.63 -36.09
CA PRO A 243 28.49 16.65 -37.12
C PRO A 243 29.42 16.31 -38.29
N PRO A 244 28.97 16.39 -39.56
CA PRO A 244 29.84 16.14 -40.70
C PRO A 244 31.07 17.06 -40.55
N ALA A 245 32.26 16.45 -40.61
CA ALA A 245 33.50 17.20 -40.49
C ALA A 245 33.51 18.30 -41.56
N PRO A 246 33.91 19.55 -41.23
CA PRO A 246 33.91 20.63 -42.20
C PRO A 246 34.83 20.26 -43.37
N THR A 247 34.26 20.16 -44.57
CA THR A 247 34.96 19.70 -45.78
C THR A 247 36.02 20.69 -46.31
N ASP A 248 36.12 21.88 -45.73
CA ASP A 248 37.11 22.90 -46.06
C ASP A 248 38.35 22.83 -45.16
N ALA A 249 39.02 21.68 -45.16
CA ALA A 249 40.43 21.61 -44.80
C ALA A 249 41.26 22.06 -46.02
N PRO A 250 41.95 23.21 -46.00
CA PRO A 250 42.81 23.61 -47.11
C PRO A 250 43.94 22.57 -47.31
N PRO A 251 44.36 22.31 -48.56
CA PRO A 251 45.38 21.30 -48.84
C PRO A 251 46.72 21.67 -48.15
N PRO A 252 47.51 20.67 -47.72
CA PRO A 252 48.78 20.93 -47.07
C PRO A 252 49.75 21.66 -48.02
N GLU A 253 50.28 22.78 -47.54
CA GLU A 253 51.22 23.60 -48.30
C GLU A 253 52.52 22.84 -48.54
N VAL A 254 52.87 22.64 -49.82
CA VAL A 254 54.09 21.92 -50.22
C VAL A 254 55.30 22.82 -49.93
N PRO A 255 56.29 22.39 -49.13
CA PRO A 255 57.45 23.22 -48.85
C PRO A 255 58.26 23.45 -50.13
N ALA A 256 58.52 24.72 -50.44
CA ALA A 256 59.33 25.11 -51.60
C ALA A 256 60.78 24.60 -51.48
N PRO A 257 61.41 24.17 -52.58
CA PRO A 257 62.81 23.74 -52.54
C PRO A 257 63.74 24.92 -52.24
N ALA A 258 64.73 24.68 -51.39
CA ALA A 258 65.76 25.67 -51.07
C ALA A 258 66.57 26.05 -52.32
N PRO A 259 66.95 27.33 -52.49
CA PRO A 259 67.79 27.75 -53.61
C PRO A 259 69.20 27.15 -53.47
N ALA A 260 69.69 26.53 -54.55
CA ALA A 260 71.09 26.16 -54.65
C ALA A 260 71.96 27.43 -54.70
N GLY A 261 73.04 27.45 -53.91
CA GLY A 261 73.94 28.60 -53.85
C GLY A 261 74.88 28.70 -55.06
N ASN A 262 75.36 29.91 -55.29
CA ASN A 262 76.60 30.22 -56.00
C ASN A 262 77.11 31.59 -55.55
#